data_AF-A0A3A0E0J4-F1
#
_entry.id   AF-A0A3A0E0J4-F1
#
_cell.length_a   1.000
_cell.length_b   1.000
_cell.length_c   1.000
_cell.angle_alpha   90.00
_cell.angle_beta   90.00
_cell.angle_gamma   90.00
#
_symmetry.space_group_name_H-M   'P 1'
#
loop_
_entity.id
_entity.type
_entity.pdbx_description
1 polymer ?
#
loop_
_entity_poly.entity_id
_entity_poly.type
_entity_poly.pdbx_seq_one_letter_code
_entity_poly.pdbx_strand_id
1 'polypeptide(L)'
;MRWTRLNIILTAAIALSAGLADAQTLPKGFLFGLSGGTQKLVTYNKRSGFGLGVEGLLGQRFSSRFGGNLVLGFATVPFNFPGFTPAGTRQSVAVESSLLYAQLLLDYEIINSGKLHPYIMIGAGGMNYKGFRPAIQRATNKRINDGSAIAGLGLRYLVSPTVALNFNGAFHYTTSQNLDTQPGGPDNYASMRFGITKFLGRSAVESPFDETFSDMSVFEESSGEASASEETRGGDLQSLLADLDDADDGGMDNPQRDDMEEYIRLKSQVEEINQEIDSKESEISSLRTALVSQKEQAVSMEKNLQKMPKRTAATPAAPSSSFSRAYEDALNSFYLKRYAEASEKFSTLLDQFPNHSLASNCYYWRGEAEYQLGNPQAAIADFKRVLEYAKSLKRDDALLMLGQCYAKLNRRQDAREAFDRLIQEFPSSEFVAKAEELRDKI
;
A
#
# COMPACT_ATOMS: atom_id res chain seq x y z
N MET A 1 36.01 15.07 -20.45
CA MET A 1 35.98 13.65 -19.99
C MET A 1 34.89 13.31 -18.96
N ARG A 2 34.43 14.24 -18.09
CA ARG A 2 33.34 13.98 -17.12
C ARG A 2 31.95 13.82 -17.77
N TRP A 3 31.65 14.60 -18.81
CA TRP A 3 30.39 14.54 -19.56
C TRP A 3 30.25 13.29 -20.44
N THR A 4 31.36 12.77 -20.96
CA THR A 4 31.36 11.61 -21.87
C THR A 4 30.97 10.30 -21.16
N ARG A 5 31.32 10.14 -19.88
CA ARG A 5 30.95 8.95 -19.09
C ARG A 5 29.51 9.00 -18.58
N LEU A 6 28.97 10.19 -18.30
CA LEU A 6 27.56 10.39 -17.98
C LEU A 6 26.70 10.05 -19.19
N ASN A 7 27.09 10.50 -20.40
CA ASN A 7 26.40 10.16 -21.63
C ASN A 7 26.41 8.65 -21.91
N ILE A 8 27.53 7.95 -21.82
CA ILE A 8 27.56 6.50 -22.11
C ILE A 8 26.64 5.69 -21.19
N ILE A 9 26.50 6.09 -19.93
CA ILE A 9 25.69 5.36 -18.94
C ILE A 9 24.23 5.81 -18.96
N LEU A 10 23.95 7.09 -19.19
CA LEU A 10 22.59 7.56 -19.49
C LEU A 10 22.09 6.89 -20.77
N THR A 11 22.95 6.79 -21.80
CA THR A 11 22.69 6.01 -23.01
C THR A 11 22.56 4.52 -22.71
N ALA A 12 23.30 3.92 -21.78
CA ALA A 12 23.10 2.51 -21.42
C ALA A 12 21.78 2.28 -20.65
N ALA A 13 21.40 3.17 -19.73
CA ALA A 13 20.13 3.09 -18.99
C ALA A 13 18.92 3.40 -19.91
N ILE A 14 19.07 4.36 -20.81
CA ILE A 14 18.10 4.68 -21.87
C ILE A 14 18.07 3.58 -22.93
N ALA A 15 19.19 2.96 -23.29
CA ALA A 15 19.24 1.89 -24.28
C ALA A 15 18.74 0.55 -23.73
N LEU A 16 18.95 0.26 -22.44
CA LEU A 16 18.32 -0.90 -21.80
C LEU A 16 16.78 -0.72 -21.82
N SER A 17 16.30 0.48 -21.46
CA SER A 17 14.86 0.77 -21.46
C SER A 17 14.26 0.90 -22.88
N ALA A 18 15.00 1.42 -23.86
CA ALA A 18 14.55 1.54 -25.25
C ALA A 18 14.63 0.22 -26.02
N GLY A 19 15.66 -0.60 -25.81
CA GLY A 19 15.82 -1.90 -26.46
C GLY A 19 14.79 -2.95 -25.99
N LEU A 20 14.24 -2.78 -24.78
CA LEU A 20 13.16 -3.62 -24.24
C LEU A 20 11.76 -3.08 -24.55
N ALA A 21 11.63 -1.80 -24.90
CA ALA A 21 10.36 -1.21 -25.34
C ALA A 21 9.89 -1.75 -26.71
N ASP A 22 10.82 -2.26 -27.52
CA ASP A 22 10.56 -2.84 -28.85
C ASP A 22 10.32 -4.37 -28.81
N ALA A 23 10.48 -4.99 -27.63
CA ALA A 23 10.32 -6.42 -27.45
C ALA A 23 8.85 -6.78 -27.17
N GLN A 24 8.08 -7.06 -28.24
CA GLN A 24 6.71 -7.60 -28.18
C GLN A 24 6.60 -8.97 -27.46
N THR A 25 7.69 -9.52 -26.94
CA THR A 25 7.79 -10.87 -26.37
C THR A 25 8.02 -10.90 -24.86
N LEU A 26 8.01 -9.77 -24.17
CA LEU A 26 8.17 -9.76 -22.71
C LEU A 26 6.89 -10.23 -22.00
N PRO A 27 6.99 -11.14 -21.00
CA PRO A 27 5.86 -11.59 -20.20
C PRO A 27 5.06 -10.44 -19.56
N LYS A 28 3.75 -10.66 -19.33
CA LYS A 28 2.90 -9.71 -18.58
C LYS A 28 3.54 -9.40 -17.20
N GLY A 29 3.50 -8.14 -16.79
CA GLY A 29 3.99 -7.70 -15.47
C GLY A 29 5.43 -7.17 -15.45
N PHE A 30 6.14 -7.16 -16.58
CA PHE A 30 7.40 -6.43 -16.68
C PHE A 30 7.18 -4.92 -16.57
N LEU A 31 8.14 -4.22 -15.97
CA LEU A 31 8.12 -2.78 -15.85
C LEU A 31 9.53 -2.21 -15.96
N PHE A 32 9.62 -0.96 -16.41
CA PHE A 32 10.85 -0.20 -16.42
C PHE A 32 10.61 1.21 -15.90
N GLY A 33 11.61 1.80 -15.27
CA GLY A 33 11.47 3.13 -14.70
C GLY A 33 12.76 3.90 -14.66
N LEU A 34 12.61 5.21 -14.47
CA LEU A 34 13.70 6.14 -14.25
C LEU A 34 13.36 6.97 -13.02
N SER A 35 14.29 7.05 -12.07
CA SER A 35 14.12 7.91 -10.89
C SER A 35 15.37 8.75 -10.65
N GLY A 36 15.17 9.88 -9.98
CA GLY A 36 16.24 10.74 -9.52
C GLY A 36 15.93 11.28 -8.13
N GLY A 37 16.94 11.72 -7.41
CA GLY A 37 16.72 12.31 -6.10
C GLY A 37 18.00 12.55 -5.33
N THR A 38 17.88 12.51 -4.01
CA THR A 38 18.95 12.89 -3.10
C THR A 38 19.37 11.74 -2.22
N GLN A 39 20.61 11.76 -1.75
CA GLN A 39 21.08 10.84 -0.73
C GLN A 39 22.03 11.51 0.24
N LYS A 40 22.04 11.05 1.48
CA LYS A 40 22.85 11.61 2.55
C LYS A 40 23.39 10.51 3.44
N LEU A 41 24.66 10.61 3.76
CA LEU A 41 25.30 9.73 4.73
C LEU A 41 24.73 9.93 6.12
N VAL A 42 24.44 8.82 6.78
CA VAL A 42 24.02 8.72 8.17
C VAL A 42 25.16 8.05 8.92
N THR A 43 26.28 8.77 9.06
CA THR A 43 27.44 8.34 9.86
C THR A 43 27.63 9.25 11.07
N TYR A 44 28.60 8.92 11.92
CA TYR A 44 29.00 9.76 13.06
C TYR A 44 29.44 11.17 12.64
N ASN A 45 29.89 11.34 11.39
CA ASN A 45 30.29 12.64 10.88
C ASN A 45 29.09 13.40 10.31
N LYS A 46 28.48 14.28 11.13
CA LYS A 46 27.31 15.13 10.76
C LYS A 46 27.54 16.12 9.60
N ARG A 47 28.70 16.09 8.93
CA ARG A 47 29.14 17.11 7.94
C ARG A 47 28.98 16.68 6.48
N SER A 48 28.38 15.52 6.21
CA SER A 48 27.99 15.12 4.85
C SER A 48 26.83 16.00 4.33
N GLY A 49 26.93 16.42 3.07
CA GLY A 49 25.87 17.15 2.38
C GLY A 49 24.88 16.21 1.69
N PHE A 50 23.94 16.79 0.94
CA PHE A 50 23.06 16.02 0.06
C PHE A 50 23.74 15.79 -1.28
N GLY A 51 23.91 14.53 -1.63
CA GLY A 51 24.31 14.10 -2.96
C GLY A 51 23.12 13.87 -3.86
N LEU A 52 23.34 13.95 -5.17
CA LEU A 52 22.31 13.72 -6.19
C LEU A 52 22.48 12.32 -6.79
N GLY A 53 21.37 11.67 -7.10
CA GLY A 53 21.34 10.35 -7.71
C GLY A 53 20.35 10.25 -8.85
N VAL A 54 20.66 9.39 -9.81
CA VAL A 54 19.79 8.97 -10.91
C VAL A 54 19.90 7.45 -11.02
N GLU A 55 18.78 6.78 -11.25
CA GLU A 55 18.74 5.33 -11.37
C GLU A 55 17.71 4.88 -12.40
N GLY A 56 18.07 3.82 -13.11
CA GLY A 56 17.17 3.05 -13.95
C GLY A 56 16.70 1.82 -13.18
N LEU A 57 15.45 1.46 -13.39
CA LEU A 57 14.81 0.32 -12.76
C LEU A 57 14.25 -0.60 -13.85
N LEU A 58 14.50 -1.89 -13.71
CA LEU A 58 13.85 -2.95 -14.46
C LEU A 58 13.21 -3.89 -13.44
N GLY A 59 11.91 -4.16 -13.56
CA GLY A 59 11.21 -4.98 -12.59
C GLY A 59 10.23 -5.95 -13.21
N GLN A 60 9.84 -6.93 -12.41
CA GLN A 60 8.81 -7.91 -12.72
C GLN A 60 7.82 -7.93 -11.56
N ARG A 61 6.54 -7.90 -11.90
CA ARG A 61 5.45 -8.18 -10.97
C ARG A 61 5.19 -9.68 -10.96
N PHE A 62 5.29 -10.29 -9.79
CA PHE A 62 4.98 -11.71 -9.60
C PHE A 62 3.51 -11.90 -9.18
N SER A 63 2.92 -10.88 -8.55
CA SER A 63 1.50 -10.83 -8.20
C SER A 63 0.97 -9.39 -8.19
N SER A 64 -0.30 -9.23 -7.84
CA SER A 64 -0.93 -7.92 -7.66
C SER A 64 -0.33 -7.12 -6.49
N ARG A 65 0.41 -7.76 -5.56
CA ARG A 65 1.07 -7.10 -4.42
C ARG A 65 2.59 -7.20 -4.45
N PHE A 66 3.15 -8.27 -5.02
CA PHE A 66 4.57 -8.58 -4.93
C PHE A 66 5.33 -8.36 -6.24
N GLY A 67 6.49 -7.72 -6.14
CA GLY A 67 7.36 -7.40 -7.27
C GLY A 67 8.83 -7.47 -6.91
N GLY A 68 9.66 -7.66 -7.93
CA GLY A 68 11.10 -7.66 -7.84
C GLY A 68 11.68 -6.66 -8.83
N ASN A 69 12.71 -5.93 -8.43
CA ASN A 69 13.31 -4.86 -9.20
C ASN A 69 14.83 -4.97 -9.17
N LEU A 70 15.44 -4.96 -10.36
CA LEU A 70 16.85 -4.65 -10.56
C LEU A 70 16.99 -3.14 -10.75
N VAL A 71 17.75 -2.50 -9.87
CA VAL A 71 18.02 -1.06 -9.92
C VAL A 71 19.49 -0.82 -10.20
N LEU A 72 19.78 -0.04 -11.24
CA LEU A 72 21.12 0.39 -11.61
C LEU A 72 21.19 1.91 -11.49
N GLY A 73 22.12 2.41 -10.69
CA GLY A 73 22.16 3.84 -10.40
C GLY A 73 23.54 4.43 -10.30
N PHE A 74 23.58 5.73 -10.51
CA PHE A 74 24.73 6.59 -10.28
C PHE A 74 24.34 7.69 -9.31
N ALA A 75 25.17 7.95 -8.32
CA ALA A 75 24.95 9.05 -7.42
C ALA A 75 26.25 9.70 -6.96
N THR A 76 26.12 10.89 -6.40
CA THR A 76 27.21 11.59 -5.72
C THR A 76 26.99 11.56 -4.22
N VAL A 77 28.06 11.67 -3.46
CA VAL A 77 28.02 11.88 -2.01
C VAL A 77 29.05 12.96 -1.67
N PRO A 78 28.62 14.16 -1.24
CA PRO A 78 29.53 15.22 -0.85
C PRO A 78 29.92 15.08 0.63
N PHE A 79 31.21 15.23 0.87
CA PHE A 79 31.84 15.23 2.18
C PHE A 79 32.47 16.59 2.43
N ASN A 80 32.19 17.20 3.59
CA ASN A 80 32.84 18.44 4.00
C ASN A 80 33.84 18.16 5.12
N PHE A 81 35.12 18.38 4.84
CA PHE A 81 36.19 18.22 5.81
C PHE A 81 36.70 19.58 6.28
N PRO A 82 37.05 19.73 7.58
CA PRO A 82 37.77 20.90 8.03
C PRO A 82 39.19 20.88 7.45
N GLY A 83 39.52 21.89 6.65
CA GLY A 83 40.85 22.15 6.12
C GLY A 83 41.37 23.53 6.54
N PHE A 84 42.59 23.83 6.12
CA PHE A 84 43.22 25.13 6.32
C PHE A 84 43.77 25.64 4.98
N THR A 85 43.62 26.94 4.71
CA THR A 85 44.30 27.60 3.59
C THR A 85 45.81 27.59 3.82
N PRO A 86 46.65 27.79 2.79
CA PRO A 86 48.08 28.05 2.97
C PRO A 86 48.38 29.21 3.92
N ALA A 87 47.42 30.12 4.10
CA ALA A 87 47.47 31.24 5.05
C ALA A 87 46.94 30.89 6.46
N GLY A 88 46.68 29.61 6.77
CA GLY A 88 46.26 29.14 8.10
C GLY A 88 44.80 29.44 8.46
N THR A 89 43.97 29.89 7.52
CA THR A 89 42.55 30.15 7.76
C THR A 89 41.75 28.85 7.67
N ARG A 90 40.85 28.58 8.63
CA ARG A 90 39.93 27.41 8.54
C ARG A 90 39.05 27.53 7.30
N GLN A 91 39.06 26.52 6.45
CA GLN A 91 38.22 26.42 5.26
C GLN A 91 37.65 25.01 5.14
N SER A 92 36.36 24.88 4.85
CA SER A 92 35.77 23.59 4.54
C SER A 92 36.16 23.15 3.13
N VAL A 93 36.76 21.98 2.99
CA VAL A 93 37.05 21.37 1.68
C VAL A 93 35.93 20.37 1.37
N ALA A 94 35.17 20.68 0.33
CA ALA A 94 34.11 19.82 -0.19
C ALA A 94 34.71 18.81 -1.18
N VAL A 95 34.49 17.53 -0.91
CA VAL A 95 34.94 16.43 -1.77
C VAL A 95 33.74 15.57 -2.13
N GLU A 96 33.57 15.28 -3.41
CA GLU A 96 32.48 14.44 -3.89
C GLU A 96 33.01 13.05 -4.26
N SER A 97 32.41 12.01 -3.69
CA SER A 97 32.57 10.66 -4.20
C SER A 97 31.46 10.34 -5.19
N SER A 98 31.81 9.57 -6.22
CA SER A 98 30.85 9.05 -7.21
C SER A 98 30.57 7.59 -6.89
N LEU A 99 29.30 7.26 -6.68
CA LEU A 99 28.77 5.96 -6.37
C LEU A 99 28.11 5.37 -7.63
N LEU A 100 28.51 4.17 -8.02
CA LEU A 100 27.80 3.36 -9.00
C LEU A 100 27.23 2.15 -8.25
N TYR A 101 25.95 1.84 -8.39
CA TYR A 101 25.33 0.75 -7.64
C TYR A 101 24.42 -0.11 -8.51
N ALA A 102 24.33 -1.37 -8.10
CA ALA A 102 23.39 -2.36 -8.63
C ALA A 102 22.70 -3.02 -7.45
N GLN A 103 21.37 -3.01 -7.44
CA GLN A 103 20.56 -3.45 -6.30
C GLN A 103 19.43 -4.35 -6.78
N LEU A 104 19.12 -5.37 -5.97
CA LEU A 104 17.93 -6.18 -6.12
C LEU A 104 16.97 -5.82 -4.98
N LEU A 105 15.79 -5.34 -5.33
CA LEU A 105 14.76 -4.88 -4.39
C LEU A 105 13.49 -5.70 -4.58
N LEU A 106 12.92 -6.18 -3.48
CA LEU A 106 11.58 -6.77 -3.43
C LEU A 106 10.62 -5.70 -2.90
N ASP A 107 9.52 -5.47 -3.61
CA ASP A 107 8.45 -4.56 -3.19
C ASP A 107 7.16 -5.32 -2.85
N TYR A 108 6.56 -4.93 -1.73
CA TYR A 108 5.24 -5.41 -1.31
C TYR A 108 4.29 -4.22 -1.17
N GLU A 109 3.26 -4.19 -2.01
CA GLU A 109 2.19 -3.18 -1.95
C GLU A 109 1.24 -3.48 -0.80
N ILE A 110 1.22 -2.56 0.18
CA ILE A 110 0.35 -2.64 1.36
C ILE A 110 -1.11 -2.47 0.92
N ILE A 111 -1.34 -1.48 0.06
CA ILE A 111 -2.63 -1.20 -0.57
C ILE A 111 -2.38 -1.19 -2.08
N ASN A 112 -3.13 -2.02 -2.80
CA ASN A 112 -3.01 -2.15 -4.25
C ASN A 112 -4.34 -1.82 -4.97
N SER A 113 -5.23 -1.07 -4.32
CA SER A 113 -6.50 -0.63 -4.87
C SER A 113 -6.50 0.87 -5.15
N GLY A 114 -7.11 1.26 -6.28
CA GLY A 114 -7.18 2.65 -6.70
C GLY A 114 -5.90 3.12 -7.39
N LYS A 115 -5.61 4.43 -7.32
CA LYS A 115 -4.43 5.03 -7.96
C LYS A 115 -3.23 5.15 -7.06
N LEU A 116 -3.36 4.94 -5.75
CA LEU A 116 -2.31 5.20 -4.77
C LEU A 116 -1.86 3.91 -4.09
N HIS A 117 -0.61 3.55 -4.30
CA HIS A 117 -0.02 2.26 -3.95
C HIS A 117 1.14 2.49 -2.97
N PRO A 118 0.88 2.57 -1.66
CA PRO A 118 1.92 2.52 -0.66
C PRO A 118 2.56 1.12 -0.64
N TYR A 119 3.88 1.07 -0.63
CA TYR A 119 4.63 -0.17 -0.63
C TYR A 119 5.81 -0.12 0.33
N ILE A 120 6.20 -1.28 0.85
CA ILE A 120 7.47 -1.47 1.54
C ILE A 120 8.46 -2.09 0.58
N MET A 121 9.76 -1.82 0.78
CA MET A 121 10.81 -2.48 0.01
C MET A 121 11.94 -2.96 0.90
N ILE A 122 12.48 -4.12 0.55
CA ILE A 122 13.69 -4.68 1.14
C ILE A 122 14.60 -5.17 0.02
N GLY A 123 15.89 -5.22 0.28
CA GLY A 123 16.80 -5.74 -0.71
C GLY A 123 18.25 -5.70 -0.32
N ALA A 124 19.09 -5.97 -1.30
CA ALA A 124 20.53 -5.88 -1.17
C ALA A 124 21.15 -5.45 -2.49
N GLY A 125 22.35 -4.89 -2.41
CA GLY A 125 23.07 -4.49 -3.61
C GLY A 125 24.54 -4.24 -3.39
N GLY A 126 25.27 -4.25 -4.50
CA GLY A 126 26.67 -3.88 -4.56
C GLY A 126 26.82 -2.44 -5.00
N MET A 127 27.85 -1.78 -4.50
CA MET A 127 28.23 -0.44 -4.91
C MET A 127 29.73 -0.35 -5.14
N ASN A 128 30.10 0.53 -6.06
CA ASN A 128 31.46 0.86 -6.39
C ASN A 128 31.63 2.38 -6.32
N TYR A 129 32.49 2.85 -5.43
CA TYR A 129 32.73 4.28 -5.22
C TYR A 129 34.21 4.63 -5.23
N LYS A 130 34.51 5.92 -5.40
CA LYS A 130 35.87 6.42 -5.26
C LYS A 130 36.22 6.53 -3.78
N GLY A 131 37.27 5.84 -3.36
CA GLY A 131 37.77 5.94 -1.99
C GLY A 131 38.30 7.32 -1.69
N PHE A 132 38.17 7.78 -0.44
CA PHE A 132 38.69 9.06 0.01
C PHE A 132 40.05 8.90 0.69
N ARG A 133 40.92 9.92 0.62
CA ARG A 133 42.15 9.98 1.42
C ARG A 133 42.10 11.19 2.34
N PRO A 134 41.88 11.00 3.65
CA PRO A 134 41.81 12.09 4.63
C PRO A 134 43.07 12.96 4.65
N ALA A 135 44.26 12.33 4.59
CA ALA A 135 45.55 13.01 4.72
C ALA A 135 45.82 14.09 3.66
N ILE A 136 45.24 13.94 2.46
CA ILE A 136 45.40 14.90 1.35
C ILE A 136 44.08 15.55 0.94
N GLN A 137 43.02 15.34 1.71
CA GLN A 137 41.67 15.87 1.48
C GLN A 137 41.19 15.71 0.03
N ARG A 138 41.45 14.55 -0.58
CA ARG A 138 41.17 14.31 -2.00
C ARG A 138 40.56 12.93 -2.23
N ALA A 139 39.57 12.87 -3.11
CA ALA A 139 39.08 11.61 -3.66
C ALA A 139 40.22 10.91 -4.42
N THR A 140 40.46 9.65 -4.11
CA THR A 140 41.42 8.82 -4.82
C THR A 140 40.82 8.32 -6.14
N ASN A 141 41.68 7.99 -7.11
CA ASN A 141 41.24 7.27 -8.30
C ASN A 141 41.03 5.76 -8.03
N LYS A 142 41.32 5.28 -6.82
CA LYS A 142 41.06 3.89 -6.43
C LYS A 142 39.57 3.72 -6.15
N ARG A 143 38.95 2.80 -6.88
CA ARG A 143 37.55 2.42 -6.65
C ARG A 143 37.48 1.29 -5.61
N ILE A 144 36.49 1.37 -4.73
CA ILE A 144 36.24 0.42 -3.64
C ILE A 144 34.87 -0.20 -3.91
N ASN A 145 34.78 -1.52 -3.75
CA ASN A 145 33.53 -2.27 -3.80
C ASN A 145 32.98 -2.46 -2.38
N ASP A 146 31.68 -2.35 -2.22
CA ASP A 146 30.99 -2.57 -0.95
C ASP A 146 29.61 -3.18 -1.20
N GLY A 147 29.09 -3.87 -0.20
CA GLY A 147 27.71 -4.37 -0.18
C GLY A 147 26.81 -3.47 0.65
N SER A 148 25.51 -3.57 0.41
CA SER A 148 24.49 -2.94 1.25
C SER A 148 23.25 -3.79 1.37
N ALA A 149 22.67 -3.83 2.58
CA ALA A 149 21.29 -4.23 2.81
C ALA A 149 20.40 -2.98 2.79
N ILE A 150 19.18 -3.12 2.29
CA ILE A 150 18.31 -1.99 1.96
C ILE A 150 16.94 -2.26 2.58
N ALA A 151 16.39 -1.26 3.24
CA ALA A 151 15.01 -1.25 3.72
C ALA A 151 14.40 0.13 3.50
N GLY A 152 13.17 0.17 3.00
CA GLY A 152 12.54 1.43 2.65
C GLY A 152 11.03 1.36 2.51
N LEU A 153 10.47 2.52 2.27
CA LEU A 153 9.04 2.74 2.01
C LEU A 153 8.90 3.51 0.72
N GLY A 154 7.82 3.26 0.00
CA GLY A 154 7.51 3.97 -1.21
C GLY A 154 6.02 4.17 -1.42
N LEU A 155 5.72 5.04 -2.36
CA LEU A 155 4.39 5.41 -2.79
C LEU A 155 4.40 5.49 -4.30
N ARG A 156 3.52 4.71 -4.92
CA ARG A 156 3.35 4.64 -6.36
C ARG A 156 1.97 5.20 -6.72
N TYR A 157 1.94 6.22 -7.57
CA TYR A 157 0.72 6.87 -8.03
C TYR A 157 0.49 6.55 -9.50
N LEU A 158 -0.55 5.78 -9.80
CA LEU A 158 -0.94 5.42 -11.16
C LEU A 158 -1.57 6.64 -11.85
N VAL A 159 -0.84 7.17 -12.83
CA VAL A 159 -1.34 8.23 -13.71
C VAL A 159 -2.15 7.62 -14.86
N SER A 160 -1.78 6.41 -15.29
CA SER A 160 -2.54 5.58 -16.22
C SER A 160 -2.37 4.10 -15.87
N PRO A 161 -3.14 3.18 -16.49
CA PRO A 161 -2.97 1.74 -16.29
C PRO A 161 -1.57 1.21 -16.60
N THR A 162 -0.75 1.99 -17.30
CA THR A 162 0.60 1.59 -17.70
C THR A 162 1.68 2.53 -17.20
N VAL A 163 1.34 3.64 -16.53
CA VAL A 163 2.31 4.66 -16.09
C VAL A 163 2.07 5.05 -14.65
N ALA A 164 3.13 4.97 -13.84
CA ALA A 164 3.12 5.42 -12.45
C ALA A 164 4.19 6.47 -12.17
N LEU A 165 3.88 7.40 -11.27
CA LEU A 165 4.86 8.20 -10.56
C LEU A 165 5.25 7.47 -9.29
N ASN A 166 6.54 7.37 -8.98
CA ASN A 166 7.02 6.74 -7.76
C ASN A 166 7.75 7.75 -6.91
N PHE A 167 7.51 7.67 -5.61
CA PHE A 167 8.28 8.34 -4.57
C PHE A 167 8.75 7.29 -3.57
N ASN A 168 10.03 7.25 -3.24
CA ASN A 168 10.52 6.33 -2.22
C ASN A 168 11.61 6.93 -1.33
N GLY A 169 11.68 6.41 -0.11
CA GLY A 169 12.72 6.66 0.87
C GLY A 169 13.29 5.34 1.35
N ALA A 170 14.62 5.19 1.32
CA ALA A 170 15.29 3.96 1.72
C ALA A 170 16.52 4.25 2.59
N PHE A 171 16.77 3.35 3.54
CA PHE A 171 17.97 3.29 4.32
C PHE A 171 18.86 2.16 3.81
N HIS A 172 20.14 2.47 3.63
CA HIS A 172 21.15 1.58 3.08
C HIS A 172 22.16 1.30 4.18
N TYR A 173 22.18 0.05 4.64
CA TYR A 173 23.13 -0.44 5.62
C TYR A 173 24.34 -1.03 4.90
N THR A 174 25.48 -0.36 4.93
CA THR A 174 26.67 -0.81 4.19
C THR A 174 27.47 -1.84 4.96
N THR A 175 28.20 -2.71 4.25
CA THR A 175 29.01 -3.76 4.87
C THR A 175 30.39 -3.26 5.32
N SER A 176 30.88 -2.12 4.78
CA SER A 176 32.19 -1.56 5.10
C SER A 176 32.13 -0.14 5.69
N GLN A 177 33.29 0.30 6.19
CA GLN A 177 33.53 1.65 6.77
C GLN A 177 34.43 2.52 5.85
N ASN A 178 34.52 2.14 4.57
CA ASN A 178 35.50 2.73 3.65
C ASN A 178 34.95 3.90 2.82
N LEU A 179 33.67 4.23 2.96
CA LEU A 179 33.00 5.30 2.22
C LEU A 179 33.33 6.67 2.82
N ASP A 180 33.38 6.79 4.16
CA ASP A 180 33.79 8.03 4.85
C ASP A 180 35.23 7.99 5.40
N THR A 181 35.84 6.80 5.43
CA THR A 181 37.24 6.53 5.83
C THR A 181 37.57 6.91 7.28
N GLN A 182 36.58 6.99 8.16
CA GLN A 182 36.77 7.21 9.59
C GLN A 182 36.43 5.94 10.40
N PRO A 183 37.17 5.66 11.49
CA PRO A 183 36.82 4.58 12.39
C PRO A 183 35.54 4.95 13.16
N GLY A 184 34.50 4.10 13.11
CA GLY A 184 33.25 4.40 13.81
C GLY A 184 32.05 3.49 13.56
N GLY A 185 32.13 2.54 12.62
CA GLY A 185 30.99 1.68 12.24
C GLY A 185 30.65 1.81 10.74
N PRO A 186 29.68 1.03 10.23
CA PRO A 186 29.34 1.03 8.81
C PRO A 186 28.82 2.38 8.30
N ASP A 187 29.20 2.73 7.08
CA ASP A 187 28.86 3.98 6.40
C ASP A 187 27.46 3.98 5.78
N ASN A 188 26.45 3.99 6.65
CA ASN A 188 25.07 3.96 6.21
C ASN A 188 24.68 5.25 5.49
N TYR A 189 23.70 5.17 4.58
CA TYR A 189 23.11 6.36 3.96
C TYR A 189 21.60 6.22 3.77
N ALA A 190 20.93 7.36 3.77
CA ALA A 190 19.52 7.46 3.42
C ALA A 190 19.37 8.03 2.02
N SER A 191 18.44 7.52 1.24
CA SER A 191 18.10 8.01 -0.09
C SER A 191 16.64 8.37 -0.19
N MET A 192 16.33 9.42 -0.93
CA MET A 192 14.99 9.74 -1.41
C MET A 192 15.03 9.76 -2.94
N ARG A 193 14.01 9.20 -3.57
CA ARG A 193 13.88 9.12 -5.03
C ARG A 193 12.48 9.51 -5.46
N PHE A 194 12.41 10.19 -6.60
CA PHE A 194 11.20 10.48 -7.33
C PHE A 194 11.40 10.05 -8.78
N GLY A 195 10.43 9.36 -9.36
CA GLY A 195 10.59 8.81 -10.70
C GLY A 195 9.28 8.46 -11.38
N ILE A 196 9.43 7.92 -12.58
CA ILE A 196 8.35 7.42 -13.41
C ILE A 196 8.61 5.96 -13.76
N THR A 197 7.57 5.13 -13.75
CA THR A 197 7.62 3.73 -14.18
C THR A 197 6.57 3.50 -15.25
N LYS A 198 6.96 2.77 -16.29
CA LYS A 198 6.10 2.23 -17.33
C LYS A 198 5.96 0.72 -17.13
N PHE A 199 4.74 0.22 -17.15
CA PHE A 199 4.43 -1.20 -17.19
C PHE A 199 4.29 -1.64 -18.65
N LEU A 200 4.91 -2.78 -18.97
CA LEU A 200 4.78 -3.47 -20.24
C LEU A 200 3.58 -4.41 -20.11
N GLY A 201 2.43 -3.95 -20.63
CA GLY A 201 1.09 -4.50 -20.35
C GLY A 201 0.30 -3.60 -19.37
N ARG A 202 -1.01 -3.87 -19.21
CA ARG A 202 -1.80 -3.27 -18.10
C ARG A 202 -1.09 -3.61 -16.79
N SER A 203 -0.90 -2.63 -15.91
CA SER A 203 -0.30 -2.84 -14.60
C SER A 203 -1.06 -3.98 -13.93
N ALA A 204 -0.34 -4.97 -13.37
CA ALA A 204 -0.91 -6.11 -12.63
C ALA A 204 -1.75 -5.71 -11.39
N VAL A 205 -1.96 -4.41 -11.23
CA VAL A 205 -2.83 -3.73 -10.29
C VAL A 205 -4.30 -3.75 -10.73
N GLU A 206 -4.59 -3.79 -12.03
CA GLU A 206 -5.97 -4.01 -12.50
C GLU A 206 -6.24 -5.53 -12.47
N SER A 207 -7.25 -5.91 -11.70
CA SER A 207 -7.79 -7.27 -11.58
C SER A 207 -8.07 -7.89 -12.97
N PRO A 208 -7.93 -9.22 -13.16
CA PRO A 208 -8.10 -9.89 -14.47
C PRO A 208 -9.51 -9.86 -15.09
N PHE A 209 -10.48 -9.17 -14.50
CA PHE A 209 -11.92 -9.35 -14.82
C PHE A 209 -12.50 -8.45 -15.92
N ASP A 210 -11.67 -7.81 -16.76
CA ASP A 210 -12.16 -6.85 -17.77
C ASP A 210 -11.70 -7.14 -19.21
N GLU A 211 -11.23 -8.36 -19.54
CA GLU A 211 -10.79 -8.72 -20.91
C GLU A 211 -11.49 -9.93 -21.55
N THR A 212 -12.39 -10.65 -20.88
CA THR A 212 -12.99 -11.86 -21.48
C THR A 212 -14.20 -11.62 -22.39
N PHE A 213 -14.67 -10.37 -22.57
CA PHE A 213 -15.90 -10.08 -23.34
C PHE A 213 -15.72 -9.23 -24.61
N SER A 214 -14.52 -8.77 -24.95
CA SER A 214 -14.32 -7.90 -26.13
C SER A 214 -13.61 -8.54 -27.33
N ASP A 215 -12.89 -9.66 -27.16
CA ASP A 215 -12.12 -10.29 -28.24
C ASP A 215 -12.79 -11.52 -28.87
N MET A 216 -14.02 -11.85 -28.47
CA MET A 216 -14.73 -13.06 -28.91
C MET A 216 -15.69 -12.83 -30.10
N SER A 217 -15.41 -11.86 -30.98
CA SER A 217 -16.25 -11.60 -32.17
C SER A 217 -15.49 -11.48 -33.50
N VAL A 218 -14.23 -11.93 -33.60
CA VAL A 218 -13.43 -11.74 -34.84
C VAL A 218 -12.70 -13.01 -35.35
N PHE A 219 -12.94 -14.20 -34.77
CA PHE A 219 -12.33 -15.44 -35.28
C PHE A 219 -13.35 -16.58 -35.46
N GLU A 220 -14.39 -16.32 -36.27
CA GLU A 220 -15.14 -17.37 -36.98
C GLU A 220 -14.70 -17.35 -38.45
N GLU A 221 -13.55 -17.95 -38.77
CA GLU A 221 -13.23 -18.59 -40.06
C GLU A 221 -11.75 -19.00 -40.08
N SER A 222 -11.45 -20.18 -39.53
CA SER A 222 -10.69 -21.23 -40.21
C SER A 222 -10.39 -22.36 -39.24
N SER A 223 -11.21 -23.41 -39.34
CA SER A 223 -10.89 -24.82 -39.12
C SER A 223 -9.46 -25.18 -38.70
N GLY A 224 -9.36 -25.95 -37.61
CA GLY A 224 -8.31 -26.97 -37.47
C GLY A 224 -7.87 -27.24 -36.04
N GLU A 225 -8.51 -28.25 -35.43
CA GLU A 225 -7.97 -29.08 -34.35
C GLU A 225 -7.85 -28.49 -32.93
N ALA A 226 -8.72 -29.02 -32.06
CA ALA A 226 -8.48 -29.45 -30.68
C ALA A 226 -9.57 -28.96 -29.72
N SER A 227 -10.79 -29.51 -29.87
CA SER A 227 -11.83 -29.47 -28.86
C SER A 227 -11.80 -30.75 -28.03
N ALA A 228 -11.33 -30.69 -26.78
CA ALA A 228 -11.78 -31.58 -25.71
C ALA A 228 -11.34 -31.08 -24.32
N SER A 229 -12.25 -31.21 -23.35
CA SER A 229 -12.06 -31.26 -21.88
C SER A 229 -12.04 -29.94 -21.08
N GLU A 230 -13.23 -29.39 -20.82
CA GLU A 230 -13.51 -28.69 -19.56
C GLU A 230 -14.66 -29.34 -18.75
N GLU A 231 -15.49 -30.21 -19.34
CA GLU A 231 -16.53 -30.97 -18.61
C GLU A 231 -15.99 -32.17 -17.79
N THR A 232 -14.71 -32.52 -17.91
CA THR A 232 -14.16 -33.76 -17.31
C THR A 232 -13.81 -33.64 -15.81
N ARG A 233 -13.60 -32.42 -15.27
CA ARG A 233 -12.99 -32.26 -13.93
C ARG A 233 -13.91 -32.50 -12.73
N GLY A 234 -15.23 -32.42 -12.91
CA GLY A 234 -16.20 -32.78 -11.86
C GLY A 234 -16.41 -34.29 -11.74
N GLY A 235 -16.20 -35.04 -12.83
CA GLY A 235 -16.32 -36.50 -12.85
C GLY A 235 -15.18 -37.20 -12.10
N ASP A 236 -13.97 -36.64 -12.15
CA ASP A 236 -12.77 -37.25 -11.58
C ASP A 236 -12.82 -37.39 -10.05
N LEU A 237 -13.52 -36.50 -9.34
CA LEU A 237 -13.70 -36.58 -7.89
C LEU A 237 -14.74 -37.62 -7.48
N GLN A 238 -15.81 -37.76 -8.27
CA GLN A 238 -16.86 -38.75 -8.03
C GLN A 238 -16.37 -40.17 -8.34
N SER A 239 -15.53 -40.34 -9.37
CA SER A 239 -14.91 -41.62 -9.69
C SER A 239 -13.85 -42.03 -8.66
N LEU A 240 -13.07 -41.09 -8.14
CA LEU A 240 -12.09 -41.38 -7.07
C LEU A 240 -12.75 -41.75 -5.74
N LEU A 241 -13.94 -41.22 -5.45
CA LEU A 241 -14.75 -41.64 -4.30
C LEU A 241 -15.34 -43.04 -4.50
N ALA A 242 -15.82 -43.36 -5.71
CA ALA A 242 -16.34 -44.68 -6.05
C ALA A 242 -15.25 -45.77 -6.00
N ASP A 243 -14.04 -45.47 -6.49
CA ASP A 243 -12.88 -46.39 -6.44
C ASP A 243 -12.39 -46.67 -5.01
N LEU A 244 -12.70 -45.78 -4.04
CA LEU A 244 -12.39 -45.99 -2.62
C LEU A 244 -13.46 -46.83 -1.92
N ASP A 245 -14.75 -46.65 -2.26
CA ASP A 245 -15.85 -47.48 -1.73
C ASP A 245 -15.74 -48.94 -2.22
N ASP A 246 -15.26 -49.18 -3.45
CA ASP A 246 -15.05 -50.53 -3.99
C ASP A 246 -13.82 -51.27 -3.39
N ALA A 247 -12.97 -50.57 -2.64
CA ALA A 247 -11.76 -51.14 -2.01
C ALA A 247 -11.99 -51.71 -0.59
N ASP A 248 -13.23 -51.79 -0.14
CA ASP A 248 -13.66 -52.19 1.22
C ASP A 248 -13.68 -53.72 1.46
N ASP A 249 -13.57 -54.55 0.41
CA ASP A 249 -13.67 -56.03 0.56
C ASP A 249 -12.35 -56.76 0.89
N GLY A 250 -11.38 -56.05 1.49
CA GLY A 250 -10.05 -56.59 1.75
C GLY A 250 -9.45 -56.07 3.03
N GLY A 251 -9.67 -56.78 4.13
CA GLY A 251 -9.08 -56.48 5.44
C GLY A 251 -7.55 -56.56 5.45
N MET A 252 -6.90 -55.42 5.22
CA MET A 252 -5.56 -55.10 5.72
C MET A 252 -5.46 -53.59 5.94
N ASP A 253 -5.14 -53.18 7.16
CA ASP A 253 -4.81 -51.80 7.52
C ASP A 253 -3.64 -51.31 6.66
N ASN A 254 -3.92 -50.43 5.70
CA ASN A 254 -2.92 -49.83 4.83
C ASN A 254 -2.71 -48.36 5.21
N PRO A 255 -1.55 -47.96 5.78
CA PRO A 255 -1.25 -46.58 6.19
C PRO A 255 -1.42 -45.52 5.09
N GLN A 256 -1.36 -45.92 3.82
CA GLN A 256 -1.54 -45.02 2.68
C GLN A 256 -3.00 -44.61 2.43
N ARG A 257 -3.98 -45.30 3.04
CA ARG A 257 -5.41 -44.97 2.95
C ARG A 257 -5.74 -43.74 3.80
N ASP A 258 -5.28 -43.71 5.05
CA ASP A 258 -5.49 -42.59 5.97
C ASP A 258 -4.92 -41.28 5.39
N ASP A 259 -3.72 -41.35 4.78
CA ASP A 259 -3.09 -40.20 4.12
C ASP A 259 -3.90 -39.68 2.90
N MET A 260 -4.58 -40.58 2.18
CA MET A 260 -5.41 -40.24 1.02
C MET A 260 -6.77 -39.67 1.44
N GLU A 261 -7.40 -40.22 2.48
CA GLU A 261 -8.61 -39.65 3.07
C GLU A 261 -8.36 -38.24 3.62
N GLU A 262 -7.20 -38.03 4.27
CA GLU A 262 -6.78 -36.71 4.73
C GLU A 262 -6.55 -35.75 3.55
N TYR A 263 -5.92 -36.22 2.47
CA TYR A 263 -5.72 -35.43 1.25
C TYR A 263 -7.05 -35.02 0.59
N ILE A 264 -8.02 -35.93 0.48
CA ILE A 264 -9.34 -35.66 -0.09
C ILE A 264 -10.11 -34.66 0.77
N ARG A 265 -10.06 -34.83 2.10
CA ARG A 265 -10.68 -33.89 3.05
C ARG A 265 -10.06 -32.50 2.96
N LEU A 266 -8.73 -32.42 2.90
CA LEU A 266 -8.01 -31.16 2.80
C LEU A 266 -8.30 -30.46 1.46
N LYS A 267 -8.40 -31.21 0.37
CA LYS A 267 -8.76 -30.68 -0.95
C LYS A 267 -10.21 -30.16 -0.99
N SER A 268 -11.15 -30.85 -0.35
CA SER A 268 -12.52 -30.39 -0.19
C SER A 268 -12.59 -29.08 0.62
N GLN A 269 -11.83 -28.98 1.71
CA GLN A 269 -11.74 -27.75 2.51
C GLN A 269 -11.12 -26.58 1.73
N VAL A 270 -10.11 -26.83 0.90
CA VAL A 270 -9.52 -25.79 0.03
C VAL A 270 -10.55 -25.27 -0.96
N GLU A 271 -11.38 -26.14 -1.53
CA GLU A 271 -12.44 -25.74 -2.46
C GLU A 271 -13.53 -24.91 -1.76
N GLU A 272 -13.93 -25.30 -0.55
CA GLU A 272 -14.89 -24.54 0.27
C GLU A 272 -14.33 -23.16 0.66
N ILE A 273 -13.07 -23.09 1.06
CA ILE A 273 -12.39 -21.81 1.38
C ILE A 273 -12.29 -20.93 0.15
N ASN A 274 -12.00 -21.48 -1.04
CA ASN A 274 -11.94 -20.71 -2.27
C ASN A 274 -13.31 -20.13 -2.62
N GLN A 275 -14.40 -20.90 -2.48
CA GLN A 275 -15.76 -20.41 -2.67
C GLN A 275 -16.13 -19.30 -1.66
N GLU A 276 -15.69 -19.41 -0.41
CA GLU A 276 -15.90 -18.37 0.60
C GLU A 276 -15.10 -17.08 0.28
N ILE A 277 -13.87 -17.22 -0.23
CA ILE A 277 -13.05 -16.10 -0.70
C ILE A 277 -13.74 -15.39 -1.86
N ASP A 278 -14.22 -16.13 -2.86
CA ASP A 278 -14.92 -15.57 -4.02
C ASP A 278 -16.18 -14.80 -3.61
N SER A 279 -16.95 -15.36 -2.67
CA SER A 279 -18.14 -14.70 -2.10
C SER A 279 -17.79 -13.39 -1.39
N LYS A 280 -16.76 -13.39 -0.54
CA LYS A 280 -16.30 -12.19 0.19
C LYS A 280 -15.65 -11.16 -0.73
N GLU A 281 -14.97 -11.57 -1.79
CA GLU A 281 -14.42 -10.66 -2.79
C GLU A 281 -15.50 -9.96 -3.60
N SER A 282 -16.57 -10.69 -3.97
CA SER A 282 -17.77 -10.13 -4.59
C SER A 282 -18.46 -9.12 -3.67
N GLU A 283 -18.58 -9.47 -2.39
CA GLU A 283 -19.08 -8.55 -1.37
C GLU A 283 -18.21 -7.29 -1.36
N ILE A 284 -16.92 -7.37 -1.07
CA ILE A 284 -15.99 -6.23 -1.02
C ILE A 284 -16.04 -5.35 -2.28
N SER A 285 -16.23 -5.93 -3.46
CA SER A 285 -16.38 -5.20 -4.73
C SER A 285 -17.65 -4.34 -4.77
N SER A 286 -18.78 -4.89 -4.34
CA SER A 286 -20.06 -4.17 -4.27
C SER A 286 -20.00 -2.96 -3.32
N LEU A 287 -19.28 -3.14 -2.22
CA LEU A 287 -19.11 -2.17 -1.15
C LEU A 287 -18.23 -0.99 -1.55
N ARG A 288 -17.15 -1.30 -2.29
CA ARG A 288 -16.27 -0.29 -2.90
C ARG A 288 -17.00 0.53 -3.95
N THR A 289 -17.86 -0.11 -4.74
CA THR A 289 -18.67 0.58 -5.75
C THR A 289 -19.67 1.55 -5.11
N ALA A 290 -20.31 1.12 -4.03
CA ALA A 290 -21.19 1.98 -3.23
C ALA A 290 -20.45 3.19 -2.64
N LEU A 291 -19.25 2.99 -2.10
CA LEU A 291 -18.43 4.05 -1.52
C LEU A 291 -17.95 5.07 -2.56
N VAL A 292 -17.62 4.64 -3.79
CA VAL A 292 -17.25 5.54 -4.89
C VAL A 292 -18.44 6.37 -5.33
N SER A 293 -19.61 5.75 -5.50
CA SER A 293 -20.86 6.46 -5.82
C SER A 293 -21.22 7.49 -4.75
N GLN A 294 -21.07 7.14 -3.47
CA GLN A 294 -21.31 8.05 -2.36
C GLN A 294 -20.32 9.23 -2.35
N LYS A 295 -19.04 9.00 -2.68
CA LYS A 295 -18.04 10.07 -2.82
C LYS A 295 -18.33 11.00 -4.00
N GLU A 296 -18.79 10.47 -5.13
CA GLU A 296 -19.19 11.28 -6.29
C GLU A 296 -20.45 12.11 -5.99
N GLN A 297 -21.40 11.55 -5.24
CA GLN A 297 -22.56 12.29 -4.72
C GLN A 297 -22.16 13.41 -3.74
N ALA A 298 -21.17 13.17 -2.87
CA ALA A 298 -20.64 14.18 -1.96
C ALA A 298 -19.96 15.33 -2.72
N VAL A 299 -19.13 15.01 -3.73
CA VAL A 299 -18.43 16.01 -4.57
C VAL A 299 -19.42 16.82 -5.41
N SER A 300 -20.47 16.19 -5.92
CA SER A 300 -21.52 16.90 -6.68
C SER A 300 -22.41 17.78 -5.79
N MET A 301 -22.70 17.38 -4.54
CA MET A 301 -23.33 18.26 -3.55
C MET A 301 -22.47 19.46 -3.20
N GLU A 302 -21.16 19.28 -3.05
CA GLU A 302 -20.20 20.37 -2.77
C GLU A 302 -20.13 21.38 -3.93
N LYS A 303 -20.14 20.88 -5.17
CA LYS A 303 -20.18 21.70 -6.38
C LYS A 303 -21.50 22.47 -6.53
N ASN A 304 -22.62 21.93 -6.02
CA ASN A 304 -23.91 22.61 -5.99
C ASN A 304 -24.00 23.64 -4.85
N LEU A 305 -23.35 23.42 -3.71
CA LEU A 305 -23.23 24.41 -2.63
C LEU A 305 -22.44 25.66 -3.07
N GLN A 306 -21.45 25.51 -3.93
CA GLN A 306 -20.67 26.64 -4.48
C GLN A 306 -21.45 27.50 -5.48
N LYS A 307 -22.58 27.01 -6.03
CA LYS A 307 -23.41 27.73 -7.01
C LYS A 307 -24.55 28.53 -6.37
N MET A 308 -24.78 28.42 -5.06
CA MET A 308 -25.75 29.27 -4.37
C MET A 308 -25.18 30.69 -4.19
N PRO A 309 -25.95 31.74 -4.46
CA PRO A 309 -25.46 33.11 -4.33
C PRO A 309 -25.05 33.39 -2.89
N LYS A 310 -23.78 33.79 -2.71
CA LYS A 310 -23.21 34.23 -1.43
C LYS A 310 -24.06 35.37 -0.86
N ARG A 311 -24.85 35.07 0.16
CA ARG A 311 -25.45 36.09 1.01
C ARG A 311 -24.32 36.68 1.86
N THR A 312 -24.02 37.94 1.61
CA THR A 312 -23.01 38.74 2.29
C THR A 312 -23.31 38.84 3.78
N ALA A 313 -22.47 38.21 4.60
CA ALA A 313 -22.24 38.60 5.99
C ALA A 313 -20.75 38.42 6.27
N ALA A 314 -20.08 39.53 6.55
CA ALA A 314 -18.68 39.57 6.95
C ALA A 314 -18.57 39.23 8.44
N THR A 315 -17.78 38.19 8.75
CA THR A 315 -17.17 37.92 10.07
C THR A 315 -15.96 36.97 9.88
N PRO A 316 -14.97 36.92 10.79
CA PRO A 316 -13.56 36.84 10.46
C PRO A 316 -13.08 35.40 10.24
N ALA A 317 -12.10 35.24 9.36
CA ALA A 317 -11.41 33.99 9.08
C ALA A 317 -10.51 33.56 10.27
N ALA A 318 -11.04 32.79 11.22
CA ALA A 318 -10.25 32.06 12.25
C ALA A 318 -10.94 30.89 13.05
N PRO A 319 -11.78 29.98 12.48
CA PRO A 319 -12.13 28.72 13.20
C PRO A 319 -11.83 27.39 12.46
N SER A 320 -11.58 27.37 11.15
CA SER A 320 -11.43 26.10 10.41
C SER A 320 -10.09 25.40 10.66
N SER A 321 -9.00 26.15 10.83
CA SER A 321 -7.66 25.58 11.08
C SER A 321 -7.45 25.08 12.52
N SER A 322 -8.27 25.53 13.47
CA SER A 322 -8.27 25.04 14.86
C SER A 322 -9.09 23.76 14.99
N PHE A 323 -10.26 23.68 14.35
CA PHE A 323 -11.07 22.45 14.33
C PHE A 323 -10.27 21.29 13.72
N SER A 324 -9.70 21.48 12.51
CA SER A 324 -8.95 20.42 11.83
C SER A 324 -7.80 19.87 12.67
N ARG A 325 -7.01 20.75 13.31
CA ARG A 325 -5.89 20.31 14.18
C ARG A 325 -6.37 19.57 15.42
N ALA A 326 -7.41 20.06 16.09
CA ALA A 326 -7.96 19.41 17.27
C ALA A 326 -8.63 18.05 16.93
N TYR A 327 -9.26 17.95 15.76
CA TYR A 327 -9.82 16.71 15.23
C TYR A 327 -8.74 15.67 14.88
N GLU A 328 -7.66 16.08 14.23
CA GLU A 328 -6.50 15.21 13.95
C GLU A 328 -5.83 14.70 15.24
N ASP A 329 -5.69 15.57 16.25
CA ASP A 329 -5.13 15.19 17.55
C ASP A 329 -6.04 14.21 18.31
N ALA A 330 -7.37 14.40 18.26
CA ALA A 330 -8.34 13.46 18.83
C ALA A 330 -8.25 12.07 18.17
N LEU A 331 -8.16 12.03 16.83
CA LEU A 331 -7.98 10.79 16.08
C LEU A 331 -6.63 10.11 16.39
N ASN A 332 -5.55 10.88 16.53
CA ASN A 332 -4.25 10.32 16.88
C ASN A 332 -4.29 9.66 18.27
N SER A 333 -4.91 10.30 19.26
CA SER A 333 -5.15 9.69 20.58
C SER A 333 -5.95 8.38 20.46
N PHE A 334 -6.98 8.33 19.61
CA PHE A 334 -7.75 7.12 19.36
C PHE A 334 -6.88 6.00 18.76
N TYR A 335 -6.09 6.27 17.70
CA TYR A 335 -5.24 5.27 17.05
C TYR A 335 -4.07 4.79 17.93
N LEU A 336 -3.61 5.64 18.86
CA LEU A 336 -2.66 5.26 19.91
C LEU A 336 -3.31 4.48 21.07
N LYS A 337 -4.58 4.08 20.93
CA LYS A 337 -5.39 3.36 21.91
C LYS A 337 -5.61 4.12 23.24
N ARG A 338 -5.45 5.43 23.22
CA ARG A 338 -5.71 6.33 24.36
C ARG A 338 -7.17 6.77 24.33
N TYR A 339 -8.08 5.80 24.49
CA TYR A 339 -9.50 6.01 24.25
C TYR A 339 -10.15 7.04 25.19
N ALA A 340 -9.72 7.10 26.47
CA ALA A 340 -10.20 8.11 27.40
C ALA A 340 -9.83 9.54 26.97
N GLU A 341 -8.57 9.74 26.55
CA GLU A 341 -8.08 11.01 26.02
C GLU A 341 -8.80 11.38 24.71
N ALA A 342 -9.01 10.40 23.82
CA ALA A 342 -9.73 10.61 22.58
C ALA A 342 -11.19 11.04 22.83
N SER A 343 -11.89 10.38 23.76
CA SER A 343 -13.26 10.71 24.12
C SER A 343 -13.39 12.15 24.61
N GLU A 344 -12.49 12.59 25.50
CA GLU A 344 -12.45 13.96 26.00
C GLU A 344 -12.19 14.99 24.89
N LYS A 345 -11.25 14.71 23.98
CA LYS A 345 -10.95 15.59 22.85
C LYS A 345 -12.12 15.69 21.88
N PHE A 346 -12.81 14.58 21.57
CA PHE A 346 -14.02 14.62 20.74
C PHE A 346 -15.18 15.32 21.43
N SER A 347 -15.32 15.19 22.76
CA SER A 347 -16.32 15.97 23.51
C SER A 347 -16.06 17.47 23.38
N THR A 348 -14.81 17.89 23.55
CA THR A 348 -14.41 19.29 23.40
C THR A 348 -14.74 19.83 22.00
N LEU A 349 -14.52 19.04 20.96
CA LEU A 349 -14.87 19.40 19.57
C LEU A 349 -16.38 19.56 19.37
N LEU A 350 -17.18 18.68 19.97
CA LEU A 350 -18.63 18.73 19.90
C LEU A 350 -19.20 19.93 20.67
N ASP A 351 -18.60 20.30 21.80
CA ASP A 351 -19.02 21.46 22.59
C ASP A 351 -18.67 22.78 21.90
N GLN A 352 -17.48 22.87 21.31
CA GLN A 352 -17.01 24.09 20.64
C GLN A 352 -17.60 24.26 19.23
N PHE A 353 -17.88 23.16 18.54
CA PHE A 353 -18.29 23.16 17.13
C PHE A 353 -19.49 22.23 16.85
N PRO A 354 -20.63 22.39 17.55
CA PRO A 354 -21.76 21.45 17.48
C PRO A 354 -22.41 21.34 16.09
N ASN A 355 -22.31 22.40 15.27
CA ASN A 355 -22.88 22.46 13.93
C ASN A 355 -21.84 22.24 12.81
N HIS A 356 -20.64 21.78 13.14
CA HIS A 356 -19.59 21.54 12.14
C HIS A 356 -19.98 20.38 11.22
N SER A 357 -19.51 20.41 9.96
CA SER A 357 -19.78 19.36 8.97
C SER A 357 -19.28 17.97 9.39
N LEU A 358 -18.28 17.92 10.29
CA LEU A 358 -17.72 16.71 10.86
C LEU A 358 -18.21 16.40 12.28
N ALA A 359 -19.26 17.08 12.78
CA ALA A 359 -19.81 16.82 14.11
C ALA A 359 -20.33 15.37 14.24
N SER A 360 -20.99 14.83 13.20
CA SER A 360 -21.42 13.42 13.19
C SER A 360 -20.25 12.44 13.24
N ASN A 361 -19.09 12.78 12.64
CA ASN A 361 -17.87 11.98 12.78
C ASN A 361 -17.30 12.04 14.20
N CYS A 362 -17.37 13.19 14.88
CA CYS A 362 -16.93 13.32 16.26
C CYS A 362 -17.79 12.46 17.20
N TYR A 363 -19.11 12.45 17.02
CA TYR A 363 -20.01 11.53 17.73
C TYR A 363 -19.64 10.07 17.47
N TYR A 364 -19.40 9.69 16.21
CA TYR A 364 -19.00 8.32 15.86
C TYR A 364 -17.71 7.90 16.59
N TRP A 365 -16.64 8.68 16.48
CA TRP A 365 -15.35 8.32 17.07
C TRP A 365 -15.35 8.38 18.60
N ARG A 366 -16.13 9.27 19.21
CA ARG A 366 -16.36 9.25 20.67
C ARG A 366 -17.11 7.99 21.08
N GLY A 367 -18.17 7.63 20.35
CA GLY A 367 -18.92 6.40 20.60
C GLY A 367 -18.06 5.14 20.49
N GLU A 368 -17.19 5.07 19.49
CA GLU A 368 -16.22 3.99 19.34
C GLU A 368 -15.23 3.96 20.51
N ALA A 369 -14.70 5.12 20.93
CA ALA A 369 -13.80 5.20 22.08
C ALA A 369 -14.48 4.71 23.37
N GLU A 370 -15.74 5.11 23.60
CA GLU A 370 -16.54 4.65 24.74
C GLU A 370 -16.81 3.13 24.69
N TYR A 371 -17.07 2.59 23.50
CA TYR A 371 -17.24 1.14 23.33
C TYR A 371 -15.97 0.36 23.72
N GLN A 372 -14.80 0.86 23.31
CA GLN A 372 -13.49 0.28 23.64
C GLN A 372 -13.15 0.41 25.13
N LEU A 373 -13.62 1.48 25.80
CA LEU A 373 -13.51 1.65 27.25
C LEU A 373 -14.44 0.74 28.05
N GLY A 374 -15.34 0.02 27.37
CA GLY A 374 -16.32 -0.85 28.04
C GLY A 374 -17.59 -0.12 28.48
N ASN A 375 -17.89 1.04 27.90
CA ASN A 375 -19.07 1.86 28.18
C ASN A 375 -20.10 1.80 27.02
N PRO A 376 -20.69 0.63 26.69
CA PRO A 376 -21.59 0.49 25.54
C PRO A 376 -22.85 1.36 25.65
N GLN A 377 -23.29 1.72 26.87
CA GLN A 377 -24.44 2.60 27.06
C GLN A 377 -24.15 4.05 26.60
N ALA A 378 -22.93 4.55 26.86
CA ALA A 378 -22.50 5.86 26.37
C ALA A 378 -22.33 5.83 24.85
N ALA A 379 -21.70 4.77 24.32
CA ALA A 379 -21.55 4.55 22.90
C ALA A 379 -22.89 4.54 22.14
N ILE A 380 -23.93 3.89 22.70
CA ILE A 380 -25.29 3.91 22.12
C ILE A 380 -25.83 5.32 21.96
N ALA A 381 -25.63 6.21 22.94
CA ALA A 381 -26.10 7.59 22.86
C ALA A 381 -25.42 8.34 21.71
N ASP A 382 -24.11 8.13 21.54
CA ASP A 382 -23.32 8.74 20.49
C ASP A 382 -23.68 8.21 19.10
N PHE A 383 -23.79 6.88 18.93
CA PHE A 383 -24.20 6.31 17.64
C PHE A 383 -25.61 6.73 17.24
N LYS A 384 -26.55 6.85 18.18
CA LYS A 384 -27.88 7.43 17.91
C LYS A 384 -27.78 8.87 17.41
N ARG A 385 -26.89 9.69 17.97
CA ARG A 385 -26.64 11.05 17.48
C ARG A 385 -26.15 11.04 16.04
N VAL A 386 -25.27 10.11 15.64
CA VAL A 386 -24.83 9.99 14.24
C VAL A 386 -26.02 9.78 13.29
N LEU A 387 -27.00 8.97 13.69
CA LEU A 387 -28.19 8.66 12.87
C LEU A 387 -29.15 9.85 12.70
N GLU A 388 -29.12 10.84 13.60
CA GLU A 388 -29.87 12.10 13.45
C GLU A 388 -29.32 12.96 12.29
N TYR A 389 -28.04 12.78 11.93
CA TYR A 389 -27.43 13.47 10.78
C TYR A 389 -27.73 12.71 9.49
N ALA A 390 -28.85 13.06 8.84
CA ALA A 390 -29.35 12.35 7.66
C ALA A 390 -28.31 12.16 6.52
N LYS A 391 -27.37 13.10 6.35
CA LYS A 391 -26.31 13.09 5.33
C LYS A 391 -24.96 12.56 5.81
N SER A 392 -24.88 12.02 7.03
CA SER A 392 -23.63 11.50 7.58
C SER A 392 -23.17 10.26 6.80
N LEU A 393 -21.88 10.22 6.46
CA LEU A 393 -21.24 9.07 5.83
C LEU A 393 -20.91 7.95 6.84
N LYS A 394 -21.30 8.11 8.11
CA LYS A 394 -21.05 7.16 9.22
C LYS A 394 -22.32 6.47 9.72
N ARG A 395 -23.42 6.54 8.97
CA ARG A 395 -24.72 6.03 9.45
C ARG A 395 -24.74 4.49 9.49
N ASP A 396 -24.20 3.85 8.48
CA ASP A 396 -24.03 2.41 8.41
C ASP A 396 -23.00 1.90 9.42
N ASP A 397 -21.82 2.55 9.54
CA ASP A 397 -20.87 2.22 10.62
C ASP A 397 -21.55 2.32 12.01
N ALA A 398 -22.33 3.39 12.24
CA ALA A 398 -23.00 3.62 13.50
C ALA A 398 -24.10 2.59 13.78
N LEU A 399 -24.84 2.10 12.77
CA LEU A 399 -25.83 1.04 12.95
C LEU A 399 -25.17 -0.29 13.32
N LEU A 400 -24.04 -0.63 12.69
CA LEU A 400 -23.27 -1.83 13.05
C LEU A 400 -22.82 -1.76 14.50
N MET A 401 -22.20 -0.64 14.89
CA MET A 401 -21.70 -0.46 16.25
C MET A 401 -22.82 -0.37 17.28
N LEU A 402 -23.96 0.23 16.93
CA LEU A 402 -25.15 0.26 17.77
C LEU A 402 -25.67 -1.16 18.05
N GLY A 403 -25.75 -2.01 17.01
CA GLY A 403 -26.10 -3.41 17.16
C GLY A 403 -25.14 -4.18 18.07
N GLN A 404 -23.83 -3.98 17.90
CA GLN A 404 -22.82 -4.59 18.78
C GLN A 404 -22.92 -4.10 20.23
N CYS A 405 -23.17 -2.80 20.45
CA CYS A 405 -23.36 -2.26 21.80
C CYS A 405 -24.59 -2.88 22.49
N TYR A 406 -25.70 -3.01 21.76
CA TYR A 406 -26.90 -3.68 22.29
C TYR A 406 -26.66 -5.16 22.58
N ALA A 407 -25.96 -5.88 21.70
CA ALA A 407 -25.59 -7.27 21.92
C ALA A 407 -24.73 -7.42 23.19
N LYS A 408 -23.74 -6.54 23.39
CA LYS A 408 -22.87 -6.51 24.58
C LYS A 408 -23.64 -6.23 25.87
N LEU A 409 -24.78 -5.53 25.78
CA LEU A 409 -25.70 -5.29 26.88
C LEU A 409 -26.79 -6.36 27.02
N ASN A 410 -26.70 -7.48 26.29
CA ASN A 410 -27.73 -8.53 26.22
C ASN A 410 -29.11 -8.04 25.73
N ARG A 411 -29.16 -6.90 25.05
CA ARG A 411 -30.38 -6.33 24.44
C ARG A 411 -30.57 -6.87 23.03
N ARG A 412 -30.85 -8.16 22.96
CA ARG A 412 -30.87 -8.94 21.71
C ARG A 412 -31.83 -8.39 20.65
N GLN A 413 -33.04 -8.01 21.06
CA GLN A 413 -34.03 -7.46 20.16
C GLN A 413 -33.57 -6.14 19.54
N ASP A 414 -33.08 -5.20 20.36
CA ASP A 414 -32.54 -3.92 19.87
C ASP A 414 -31.31 -4.13 18.96
N ALA A 415 -30.49 -5.14 19.25
CA ALA A 415 -29.34 -5.49 18.43
C ALA A 415 -29.76 -5.96 17.03
N ARG A 416 -30.72 -6.90 16.96
CA ARG A 416 -31.27 -7.37 15.68
C ARG A 416 -31.89 -6.23 14.89
N GLU A 417 -32.69 -5.39 15.55
CA GLU A 417 -33.30 -4.22 14.88
C GLU A 417 -32.26 -3.25 14.30
N ALA A 418 -31.14 -3.03 14.99
CA ALA A 418 -30.07 -2.19 14.47
C ALA A 418 -29.37 -2.82 13.25
N PHE A 419 -29.10 -4.14 13.29
CA PHE A 419 -28.52 -4.86 12.15
C PHE A 419 -29.48 -4.96 10.96
N ASP A 420 -30.76 -5.25 11.19
CA ASP A 420 -31.78 -5.27 10.15
C ASP A 420 -31.94 -3.90 9.50
N ARG A 421 -31.90 -2.81 10.28
CA ARG A 421 -31.89 -1.46 9.72
C ARG A 421 -30.66 -1.18 8.88
N LEU A 422 -29.48 -1.70 9.24
CA LEU A 422 -28.29 -1.57 8.40
C LEU A 422 -28.52 -2.26 7.05
N ILE A 423 -28.97 -3.52 7.08
CA ILE A 423 -29.20 -4.33 5.88
C ILE A 423 -30.28 -3.70 4.99
N GLN A 424 -31.34 -3.14 5.58
CA GLN A 424 -32.46 -2.52 4.85
C GLN A 424 -32.16 -1.10 4.35
N GLU A 425 -31.58 -0.23 5.20
CA GLU A 425 -31.30 1.16 4.84
C GLU A 425 -30.04 1.29 3.98
N PHE A 426 -29.08 0.35 4.11
CA PHE A 426 -27.78 0.39 3.43
C PHE A 426 -27.38 -0.98 2.83
N PRO A 427 -28.15 -1.52 1.87
CA PRO A 427 -27.92 -2.86 1.30
C PRO A 427 -26.59 -3.01 0.54
N SER A 428 -25.89 -1.90 0.25
CA SER A 428 -24.58 -1.89 -0.39
C SER A 428 -23.44 -1.48 0.56
N SER A 429 -23.69 -1.46 1.88
CA SER A 429 -22.71 -1.09 2.91
C SER A 429 -21.78 -2.25 3.26
N GLU A 430 -20.50 -1.95 3.54
CA GLU A 430 -19.47 -2.99 3.76
C GLU A 430 -19.67 -3.88 4.96
N PHE A 431 -20.69 -3.53 5.73
CA PHE A 431 -21.06 -4.16 6.97
C PHE A 431 -22.27 -5.07 6.81
N VAL A 432 -22.83 -5.25 5.61
CA VAL A 432 -24.05 -6.06 5.40
C VAL A 432 -23.83 -7.52 5.81
N ALA A 433 -22.86 -8.26 5.24
CA ALA A 433 -22.68 -9.65 5.66
C ALA A 433 -22.26 -9.75 7.12
N LYS A 434 -21.50 -8.76 7.63
CA LYS A 434 -21.14 -8.75 9.05
C LYS A 434 -22.36 -8.55 9.96
N ALA A 435 -23.29 -7.68 9.56
CA ALA A 435 -24.53 -7.46 10.28
C ALA A 435 -25.44 -8.69 10.24
N GLU A 436 -25.52 -9.40 9.11
CA GLU A 436 -26.23 -10.68 8.99
C GLU A 436 -25.63 -11.75 9.90
N GLU A 437 -24.30 -11.94 9.82
CA GLU A 437 -23.56 -12.90 10.66
C GLU A 437 -23.79 -12.62 12.15
N LEU A 438 -23.74 -11.34 12.56
CA LEU A 438 -23.94 -10.96 13.96
C LEU A 438 -25.41 -11.09 14.37
N ARG A 439 -26.37 -10.69 13.53
CA ARG A 439 -27.81 -10.83 13.81
C ARG A 439 -28.18 -12.28 14.05
N ASP A 440 -27.67 -13.20 13.23
CA ASP A 440 -28.03 -14.62 13.28
C ASP A 440 -27.42 -15.34 14.49
N LYS A 441 -26.35 -14.79 15.08
CA LYS A 441 -25.70 -15.31 16.29
C LYS A 441 -26.38 -14.92 17.60
N ILE A 442 -27.36 -14.00 17.58
CA ILE A 442 -27.97 -13.39 18.78
C ILE A 442 -29.40 -13.90 18.96
#